data_AF-A0A1X2FUV6-F1
#
_entry.id   AF-A0A1X2FUV6-F1
#
_cell.length_a   1.000
_cell.length_b   1.000
_cell.length_c   1.000
_cell.angle_alpha   90.00
_cell.angle_beta   90.00
_cell.angle_gamma   90.00
#
_symmetry.space_group_name_H-M   'P 1'
#
loop_
_entity.id
_entity.type
_entity.pdbx_description
1 polymer ?
#
loop_
_entity_poly.entity_id
_entity_poly.type
_entity_poly.pdbx_seq_one_letter_code
_entity_poly.pdbx_strand_id
1 'polypeptide(L)'
;TIKKAYQITQQIKRDRDLFESFLFKNIETYLNSVVVELQIEKAINEGRIGNLKCEIVPNIIKSHYHLEIRTIDGKCIFTVSQVKDKNQIPRRNIFRMNYSYSNQLTIDDILGYERKQDEVYLIITHGYFKEGLNFINIGIPSPNLNDWFAKVSLLEDQKIMTEIEKPEYIIEEINDDLILEVKQEIIKRVSGDDKK
;
A
#
# COMPACT_ATOMS: atom_id res chain seq x y z
N THR A 1 10.27 4.14 -3.97
CA THR A 1 8.92 4.05 -4.56
C THR A 1 7.93 5.05 -4.00
N ILE A 2 7.50 4.97 -2.72
CA ILE A 2 6.47 5.87 -2.16
C ILE A 2 6.86 7.36 -2.25
N LYS A 3 8.13 7.71 -1.98
CA LYS A 3 8.62 9.09 -2.16
C LYS A 3 8.45 9.61 -3.60
N LYS A 4 8.75 8.76 -4.60
CA LYS A 4 8.59 9.06 -6.03
C LYS A 4 7.12 9.29 -6.38
N ALA A 5 6.22 8.46 -5.85
CA ALA A 5 4.78 8.62 -6.04
C ALA A 5 4.28 10.01 -5.60
N TYR A 6 4.70 10.49 -4.42
CA TYR A 6 4.34 11.83 -3.95
C TYR A 6 4.88 12.95 -4.85
N GLN A 7 6.10 12.81 -5.36
CA GLN A 7 6.69 13.79 -6.30
C GLN A 7 5.92 13.83 -7.62
N ILE A 8 5.53 12.66 -8.15
CA ILE A 8 4.68 12.54 -9.34
C ILE A 8 3.32 13.21 -9.08
N THR A 9 2.68 12.93 -7.95
CA THR A 9 1.39 13.54 -7.61
C THR A 9 1.47 15.06 -7.52
N GLN A 10 2.56 15.62 -6.99
CA GLN A 10 2.77 17.07 -6.97
C GLN A 10 2.88 17.68 -8.38
N GLN A 11 3.49 16.97 -9.33
CA GLN A 11 3.56 17.44 -10.71
C GLN A 11 2.20 17.34 -11.41
N ILE A 12 1.47 16.24 -11.20
CA ILE A 12 0.09 16.08 -11.71
C ILE A 12 -0.82 17.19 -11.17
N LYS A 13 -0.66 17.58 -9.90
CA LYS A 13 -1.41 18.68 -9.25
C LYS A 13 -1.21 20.06 -9.88
N ARG A 14 -0.15 20.25 -10.66
CA ARG A 14 0.11 21.51 -11.36
C ARG A 14 -0.61 21.60 -12.70
N ASP A 15 -1.14 20.49 -13.20
CA ASP A 15 -1.92 20.43 -14.43
C ASP A 15 -3.36 20.90 -14.18
N ARG A 16 -3.67 22.11 -14.66
CA ARG A 16 -4.99 22.72 -14.48
C ARG A 16 -6.09 21.99 -15.26
N ASP A 17 -5.79 21.54 -16.47
CA ASP A 17 -6.77 20.96 -17.38
C ASP A 17 -7.32 19.63 -16.81
N LEU A 18 -6.44 18.87 -16.16
CA LEU A 18 -6.83 17.61 -15.52
C LEU A 18 -7.71 17.83 -14.28
N PHE A 19 -7.38 18.82 -13.44
CA PHE A 19 -8.08 19.14 -12.19
C PHE A 19 -9.43 19.81 -12.38
N GLU A 20 -9.65 20.46 -13.52
CA GLU A 20 -10.96 21.04 -13.85
C GLU A 20 -11.99 19.97 -14.23
N SER A 21 -11.56 18.76 -14.62
CA SER A 21 -12.45 17.66 -14.97
C SER A 21 -13.24 17.11 -13.77
N PHE A 22 -14.52 16.79 -13.98
CA PHE A 22 -15.39 16.21 -12.94
C PHE A 22 -14.89 14.86 -12.42
N LEU A 23 -14.29 14.05 -13.28
CA LEU A 23 -13.73 12.75 -12.91
C LEU A 23 -12.57 12.91 -11.93
N PHE A 24 -11.70 13.90 -12.16
CA PHE A 24 -10.54 14.10 -11.31
C PHE A 24 -10.90 14.61 -9.91
N LYS A 25 -11.89 15.51 -9.81
CA LYS A 25 -12.40 16.00 -8.52
C LYS A 25 -12.88 14.87 -7.61
N ASN A 26 -13.42 13.78 -8.17
CA ASN A 26 -13.87 12.62 -7.40
C ASN A 26 -12.71 11.82 -6.78
N ILE A 27 -11.53 11.84 -7.41
CA ILE A 27 -10.37 11.05 -6.98
C ILE A 27 -9.30 11.90 -6.30
N GLU A 28 -9.40 13.22 -6.31
CA GLU A 28 -8.39 14.15 -5.79
C GLU A 28 -7.95 13.80 -4.37
N THR A 29 -8.90 13.46 -3.49
CA THR A 29 -8.63 13.09 -2.09
C THR A 29 -7.85 11.76 -1.98
N TYR A 30 -7.96 10.90 -2.98
CA TYR A 30 -7.33 9.57 -3.04
C TYR A 30 -6.13 9.51 -3.97
N LEU A 31 -5.82 10.60 -4.68
CA LEU A 31 -4.79 10.63 -5.73
C LEU A 31 -3.43 10.12 -5.23
N ASN A 32 -3.00 10.57 -4.04
CA ASN A 32 -1.76 10.08 -3.43
C ASN A 32 -1.81 8.56 -3.22
N SER A 33 -2.92 8.03 -2.70
CA SER A 33 -3.10 6.59 -2.48
C SER A 33 -3.03 5.81 -3.79
N VAL A 34 -3.72 6.27 -4.83
CA VAL A 34 -3.75 5.63 -6.15
C VAL A 34 -2.36 5.61 -6.78
N VAL A 35 -1.66 6.76 -6.80
CA VAL A 35 -0.32 6.84 -7.38
C VAL A 35 0.68 6.02 -6.58
N VAL A 36 0.54 5.95 -5.25
CA VAL A 36 1.39 5.08 -4.41
C VAL A 36 1.18 3.61 -4.76
N GLU A 37 -0.07 3.15 -4.87
CA GLU A 37 -0.37 1.76 -5.27
C GLU A 37 0.20 1.44 -6.65
N LEU A 38 -0.02 2.29 -7.65
CA LEU A 38 0.53 2.13 -9.01
C LEU A 38 2.05 2.01 -9.01
N GLN A 39 2.73 2.89 -8.27
CA GLN A 39 4.19 2.87 -8.23
C GLN A 39 4.74 1.64 -7.50
N ILE A 40 4.02 1.13 -6.49
CA ILE A 40 4.40 -0.11 -5.79
C ILE A 40 4.19 -1.32 -6.71
N GLU A 41 3.05 -1.40 -7.37
CA GLU A 41 2.74 -2.44 -8.35
C GLU A 41 3.78 -2.49 -9.48
N LYS A 42 4.07 -1.34 -10.11
CA LYS A 42 5.13 -1.21 -11.13
C LYS A 42 6.48 -1.70 -10.61
N ALA A 43 6.87 -1.28 -9.41
CA ALA A 43 8.14 -1.67 -8.82
C ALA A 43 8.22 -3.17 -8.45
N ILE A 44 7.10 -3.82 -8.11
CA ILE A 44 7.05 -5.28 -7.90
C ILE A 44 7.15 -6.00 -9.25
N ASN A 45 6.38 -5.57 -10.25
CA ASN A 45 6.35 -6.19 -11.58
C ASN A 45 7.69 -6.08 -12.31
N GLU A 46 8.45 -5.01 -12.07
CA GLU A 46 9.81 -4.81 -12.59
C GLU A 46 10.89 -5.51 -11.75
N GLY A 47 10.52 -6.25 -10.69
CA GLY A 47 11.47 -6.95 -9.82
C GLY A 47 12.31 -6.05 -8.92
N ARG A 48 11.94 -4.76 -8.75
CA ARG A 48 12.67 -3.82 -7.90
C ARG A 48 12.42 -4.04 -6.40
N ILE A 49 11.26 -4.58 -6.02
CA ILE A 49 10.89 -4.82 -4.61
C ILE A 49 10.76 -6.32 -4.35
N GLY A 50 11.90 -6.98 -4.18
CA GLY A 50 11.99 -8.36 -3.72
C GLY A 50 11.17 -9.38 -4.52
N ASN A 51 11.08 -10.58 -3.97
CA ASN A 51 10.28 -11.67 -4.52
C ASN A 51 8.84 -11.59 -3.98
N LEU A 52 8.09 -10.60 -4.46
CA LEU A 52 6.70 -10.35 -4.09
C LEU A 52 5.77 -10.51 -5.29
N LYS A 53 4.49 -10.74 -5.01
CA LYS A 53 3.40 -10.68 -6.00
C LYS A 53 2.42 -9.62 -5.56
N CYS A 54 1.73 -8.98 -6.51
CA CYS A 54 0.66 -8.07 -6.17
C CYS A 54 -0.56 -8.27 -7.07
N GLU A 55 -1.72 -7.95 -6.52
CA GLU A 55 -3.01 -8.04 -7.19
C GLU A 55 -3.96 -6.96 -6.67
N ILE A 56 -4.83 -6.48 -7.54
CA ILE A 56 -5.93 -5.59 -7.15
C ILE A 56 -7.12 -6.46 -6.78
N VAL A 57 -7.54 -6.39 -5.52
CA VAL A 57 -8.65 -7.20 -5.02
C VAL A 57 -9.77 -6.32 -4.45
N PRO A 58 -11.03 -6.77 -4.53
CA PRO A 58 -12.12 -6.08 -3.86
C PRO A 58 -12.06 -6.33 -2.34
N ASN A 59 -12.59 -5.39 -1.55
CA ASN A 59 -12.94 -5.68 -0.17
C ASN A 59 -14.09 -6.70 -0.09
N ILE A 60 -14.34 -7.27 1.11
CA ILE A 60 -15.34 -8.33 1.30
C ILE A 60 -16.74 -7.93 0.80
N ILE A 61 -17.13 -6.68 1.03
CA ILE A 61 -18.43 -6.14 0.60
C ILE A 61 -18.43 -5.67 -0.87
N LYS A 62 -17.32 -5.84 -1.59
CA LYS A 62 -17.08 -5.48 -3.00
C LYS A 62 -17.43 -4.02 -3.34
N SER A 63 -17.28 -3.13 -2.37
CA SER A 63 -17.55 -1.70 -2.49
C SER A 63 -16.30 -0.88 -2.83
N HIS A 64 -15.11 -1.47 -2.68
CA HIS A 64 -13.82 -0.80 -2.90
C HIS A 64 -12.78 -1.83 -3.32
N TYR A 65 -11.78 -1.41 -4.10
CA TYR A 65 -10.65 -2.22 -4.53
C TYR A 65 -9.36 -1.67 -3.94
N HIS A 66 -8.44 -2.54 -3.57
CA HIS A 66 -7.13 -2.18 -3.01
C HIS A 66 -6.03 -3.09 -3.55
N LEU A 67 -4.79 -2.62 -3.50
CA LEU A 67 -3.62 -3.43 -3.80
C LEU A 67 -3.30 -4.36 -2.62
N GLU A 68 -3.31 -5.68 -2.86
CA GLU A 68 -2.71 -6.68 -1.99
C GLU A 68 -1.36 -7.10 -2.53
N ILE A 69 -0.38 -7.18 -1.62
CA ILE A 69 0.96 -7.63 -1.93
C ILE A 69 1.20 -8.89 -1.10
N ARG A 70 1.68 -9.96 -1.74
CA ARG A 70 1.87 -11.26 -1.10
C ARG A 70 3.31 -11.72 -1.23
N THR A 71 3.85 -12.34 -0.19
CA THR A 71 5.09 -13.11 -0.33
C THR A 71 4.85 -14.32 -1.24
N ILE A 72 5.89 -14.81 -1.93
CA ILE A 72 5.75 -15.98 -2.82
C ILE A 72 5.25 -17.22 -2.07
N ASP A 73 5.64 -17.38 -0.80
CA ASP A 73 5.20 -18.48 0.05
C ASP A 73 3.78 -18.30 0.61
N GLY A 74 3.13 -17.17 0.31
CA GLY A 74 1.75 -16.86 0.72
C GLY A 74 1.57 -16.59 2.21
N LYS A 75 2.65 -16.55 3.01
CA LYS A 75 2.54 -16.41 4.47
C LYS A 75 2.23 -14.99 4.93
N CYS A 76 2.58 -13.99 4.13
CA CYS A 76 2.40 -12.59 4.49
C CYS A 76 1.61 -11.85 3.41
N ILE A 77 0.65 -11.04 3.86
CA ILE A 77 -0.10 -10.11 3.02
C ILE A 77 0.19 -8.69 3.50
N PHE A 78 0.58 -7.82 2.59
CA PHE A 78 0.74 -6.40 2.84
C PHE A 78 -0.40 -5.66 2.15
N THR A 79 -0.94 -4.67 2.85
CA THR A 79 -1.82 -3.67 2.24
C THR A 79 -1.24 -2.29 2.43
N VAL A 80 -1.53 -1.40 1.49
CA VAL A 80 -1.08 -0.01 1.52
C VAL A 80 -2.25 0.87 1.84
N SER A 81 -2.06 1.89 2.68
CA SER A 81 -3.14 2.80 3.05
C SER A 81 -2.64 4.18 3.41
N GLN A 82 -3.35 5.19 2.91
CA GLN A 82 -3.16 6.58 3.31
C GLN A 82 -3.89 6.86 4.64
N VAL A 83 -3.19 7.41 5.63
CA VAL A 83 -3.77 7.81 6.92
C VAL A 83 -3.34 9.25 7.28
N LYS A 84 -4.08 9.90 8.18
CA LYS A 84 -3.85 11.31 8.53
C LYS A 84 -2.69 11.49 9.51
N ASP A 85 -2.49 10.52 10.40
CA ASP A 85 -1.49 10.57 11.46
C ASP A 85 -0.61 9.31 11.49
N LYS A 86 0.67 9.45 11.85
CA LYS A 86 1.66 8.36 11.87
C LYS A 86 1.35 7.22 12.84
N ASN A 87 0.48 7.44 13.81
CA ASN A 87 0.03 6.45 14.77
C ASN A 87 -1.32 5.85 14.39
N GLN A 88 -2.03 6.41 13.42
CA GLN A 88 -3.28 5.83 12.95
C GLN A 88 -3.05 4.56 12.17
N ILE A 89 -4.02 3.66 12.29
CA ILE A 89 -4.24 2.55 11.38
C ILE A 89 -5.47 2.85 10.51
N PRO A 90 -5.57 2.25 9.32
CA PRO A 90 -6.75 2.38 8.48
C PRO A 90 -8.00 1.85 9.19
N ARG A 91 -9.18 2.34 8.79
CA ARG A 91 -10.47 1.86 9.34
C ARG A 91 -10.57 0.33 9.23
N ARG A 92 -11.21 -0.27 10.25
CA ARG A 92 -11.37 -1.71 10.41
C ARG A 92 -11.91 -2.33 9.12
N ASN A 93 -11.11 -3.20 8.52
CA ASN A 93 -11.55 -4.11 7.47
C ASN A 93 -11.34 -5.52 8.00
N ILE A 94 -12.37 -6.36 7.93
CA ILE A 94 -12.43 -7.65 8.65
C ILE A 94 -11.25 -8.56 8.28
N PHE A 95 -10.69 -8.41 7.08
CA PHE A 95 -9.55 -9.20 6.60
C PHE A 95 -8.19 -8.81 7.21
N ARG A 96 -8.04 -7.67 7.91
CA ARG A 96 -6.73 -7.22 8.42
C ARG A 96 -6.42 -7.68 9.85
N MET A 97 -7.23 -8.60 10.40
CA MET A 97 -7.06 -9.08 11.77
C MET A 97 -6.07 -10.24 11.81
N ASN A 98 -5.01 -10.09 12.60
CA ASN A 98 -4.10 -11.18 12.90
C ASN A 98 -4.57 -11.96 14.12
N TYR A 99 -5.39 -12.98 13.90
CA TYR A 99 -5.95 -13.82 14.96
C TYR A 99 -4.89 -14.65 15.70
N SER A 100 -3.76 -14.94 15.06
CA SER A 100 -2.64 -15.66 15.68
C SER A 100 -2.04 -14.94 16.90
N TYR A 101 -2.12 -13.60 16.98
CA TYR A 101 -1.63 -12.83 18.13
C TYR A 101 -2.66 -12.65 19.25
N SER A 102 -3.91 -13.09 19.07
CA SER A 102 -4.95 -12.91 20.08
C SER A 102 -4.90 -13.95 21.21
N ASN A 103 -4.04 -14.98 21.12
CA ASN A 103 -3.95 -16.11 22.06
C ASN A 103 -5.32 -16.70 22.44
N GLN A 104 -6.30 -16.63 21.54
CA GLN A 104 -7.61 -17.20 21.78
C GLN A 104 -7.54 -18.71 21.48
N LEU A 105 -7.64 -19.50 22.55
CA LEU A 105 -7.98 -20.91 22.48
C LEU A 105 -9.33 -21.02 21.78
N THR A 106 -9.34 -21.57 20.57
CA THR A 106 -10.58 -21.87 19.84
C THR A 106 -11.03 -23.29 20.16
N ILE A 107 -12.28 -23.60 19.83
CA ILE A 107 -12.80 -24.97 19.91
C ILE A 107 -11.92 -25.94 19.11
N ASP A 108 -11.35 -25.49 17.99
CA ASP A 108 -10.47 -26.31 17.17
C ASP A 108 -9.17 -26.71 17.88
N ASP A 109 -8.63 -25.83 18.73
CA ASP A 109 -7.45 -26.16 19.58
C ASP A 109 -7.81 -27.18 20.65
N ILE A 110 -9.01 -27.07 21.22
CA ILE A 110 -9.53 -27.99 22.24
C ILE A 110 -9.80 -29.37 21.61
N LEU A 111 -10.23 -29.40 20.35
CA LEU A 111 -10.53 -30.62 19.59
C LEU A 111 -9.30 -31.22 18.89
N GLY A 112 -8.13 -30.59 19.00
CA GLY A 112 -6.87 -31.13 18.47
C GLY A 112 -6.73 -31.07 16.95
N TYR A 113 -7.46 -30.18 16.27
CA TYR A 113 -7.27 -29.96 14.84
C TYR A 113 -5.98 -29.17 14.58
N GLU A 114 -5.17 -29.62 13.61
CA GLU A 114 -4.03 -28.83 13.14
C GLU A 114 -4.54 -27.54 12.48
N ARG A 115 -4.24 -26.39 13.11
CA ARG A 115 -4.50 -25.10 12.48
C ARG A 115 -3.63 -24.95 11.24
N LYS A 116 -4.24 -24.61 10.10
CA LYS A 116 -3.47 -23.94 9.04
C LYS A 116 -2.98 -22.63 9.63
N GLN A 117 -1.68 -22.38 9.53
CA GLN A 117 -1.11 -21.11 9.98
C GLN A 117 -1.77 -19.98 9.18
N ASP A 118 -2.51 -19.11 9.87
CA ASP A 118 -3.17 -17.96 9.24
C ASP A 118 -2.12 -17.04 8.61
N GLU A 119 -2.47 -16.45 7.46
CA GLU A 119 -1.65 -15.43 6.80
C GLU A 119 -1.43 -14.25 7.74
N VAL A 120 -0.20 -13.75 7.82
CA VAL A 120 0.14 -12.56 8.61
C VAL A 120 -0.13 -11.31 7.80
N TYR A 121 -1.04 -10.47 8.27
CA TYR A 121 -1.36 -9.18 7.70
C TYR A 121 -0.43 -8.09 8.22
N LEU A 122 0.23 -7.43 7.28
CA LEU A 122 1.07 -6.26 7.47
C LEU A 122 0.41 -5.05 6.79
N ILE A 123 0.56 -3.88 7.39
CA ILE A 123 0.02 -2.64 6.85
C ILE A 123 1.17 -1.67 6.63
N ILE A 124 1.28 -1.20 5.38
CA ILE A 124 2.09 -0.06 5.01
C ILE A 124 1.19 1.18 5.09
N THR A 125 1.49 2.07 6.03
CA THR A 125 0.80 3.36 6.13
C THR A 125 1.70 4.47 5.62
N HIS A 126 1.09 5.44 4.93
CA HIS A 126 1.76 6.67 4.57
C HIS A 126 0.82 7.86 4.78
N GLY A 127 1.40 9.03 4.99
CA GLY A 127 0.62 10.26 5.15
C GLY A 127 1.37 11.47 4.68
N TYR A 128 0.66 12.59 4.64
CA TYR A 128 1.15 13.82 4.03
C TYR A 128 0.96 15.00 4.96
N PHE A 129 1.81 16.01 4.79
CA PHE A 129 1.69 17.28 5.47
C PHE A 129 1.94 18.41 4.48
N LYS A 130 1.03 19.41 4.47
CA LYS A 130 0.89 20.45 3.44
C LYS A 130 0.70 19.85 2.05
N GLU A 131 1.77 19.36 1.42
CA GLU A 131 1.74 18.75 0.09
C GLU A 131 2.78 17.62 -0.09
N GLY A 132 3.61 17.34 0.93
CA GLY A 132 4.69 16.38 0.85
C GLY A 132 4.43 15.11 1.67
N LEU A 133 5.15 14.05 1.33
CA LEU A 133 5.24 12.85 2.16
C LEU A 133 5.77 13.21 3.55
N ASN A 134 5.03 12.83 4.59
CA ASN A 134 5.37 13.13 5.98
C ASN A 134 5.93 11.89 6.71
N PHE A 135 5.30 10.73 6.53
CA PHE A 135 5.73 9.49 7.17
C PHE A 135 5.44 8.28 6.27
N ILE A 136 6.20 7.22 6.48
CA ILE A 136 5.92 5.88 5.99
C ILE A 136 6.18 4.92 7.14
N ASN A 137 5.19 4.10 7.49
CA ASN A 137 5.38 3.02 8.45
C ASN A 137 5.02 1.69 7.82
N ILE A 138 5.66 0.64 8.29
CA ILE A 138 5.22 -0.74 8.08
C ILE A 138 5.03 -1.38 9.45
N GLY A 139 3.98 -2.18 9.61
CA GLY A 139 3.74 -2.81 10.89
C GLY A 139 2.65 -3.86 10.90
N ILE A 140 2.58 -4.55 12.02
CA ILE A 140 1.57 -5.54 12.35
C ILE A 140 0.49 -4.80 13.16
N PRO A 141 -0.77 -4.76 12.71
CA PRO A 141 -1.84 -4.22 13.53
C PRO A 141 -2.12 -5.13 14.73
N SER A 142 -2.58 -4.54 15.82
CA SER A 142 -3.15 -5.30 16.94
C SER A 142 -4.36 -6.14 16.49
N PRO A 143 -4.66 -7.27 17.16
CA PRO A 143 -5.77 -8.14 16.77
C PRO A 143 -7.12 -7.43 16.64
N ASN A 144 -7.35 -6.41 17.46
CA ASN A 144 -8.60 -5.64 17.47
C ASN A 144 -8.63 -4.50 16.44
N LEU A 145 -7.55 -4.28 15.68
CA LEU A 145 -7.43 -3.20 14.70
C LEU A 145 -7.77 -1.82 15.28
N ASN A 146 -7.26 -1.52 16.48
CA ASN A 146 -7.38 -0.19 17.11
C ASN A 146 -6.03 0.52 17.30
N ASP A 147 -4.91 -0.22 17.25
CA ASP A 147 -3.55 0.29 17.34
C ASP A 147 -2.57 -0.70 16.68
N TRP A 148 -1.27 -0.38 16.69
CA TRP A 148 -0.18 -1.22 16.22
C TRP A 148 0.26 -2.22 17.29
N PHE A 149 0.48 -3.48 16.91
CA PHE A 149 1.21 -4.44 17.74
C PHE A 149 2.71 -4.20 17.64
N ALA A 150 3.21 -4.03 16.40
CA ALA A 150 4.59 -3.67 16.11
C ALA A 150 4.62 -2.74 14.90
N LYS A 151 5.49 -1.73 14.91
CA LYS A 151 5.59 -0.72 13.85
C LYS A 151 7.03 -0.25 13.69
N VAL A 152 7.46 -0.09 12.44
CA VAL A 152 8.77 0.44 12.04
C VAL A 152 8.55 1.66 11.15
N SER A 153 9.36 2.70 11.37
CA SER A 153 9.29 3.96 10.62
C SER A 153 10.30 3.91 9.48
N LEU A 154 9.85 3.74 8.24
CA LEU A 154 10.74 3.55 7.09
C LEU A 154 11.51 4.84 6.71
N LEU A 155 11.07 6.00 7.18
CA LEU A 155 11.78 7.26 6.97
C LEU A 155 12.85 7.53 8.03
N GLU A 156 12.62 7.12 9.29
CA GLU A 156 13.53 7.34 10.41
C GLU A 156 14.57 6.21 10.52
N ASP A 157 14.18 4.97 10.20
CA ASP A 157 14.99 3.75 10.36
C ASP A 157 15.84 3.39 9.12
N GLN A 158 16.23 4.37 8.30
CA GLN A 158 17.05 4.16 7.08
C GLN A 158 18.40 3.46 7.34
N LYS A 159 18.81 3.31 8.60
CA LYS A 159 20.05 2.64 9.04
C LYS A 159 19.98 1.10 9.01
N ILE A 160 18.81 0.49 8.84
CA ILE A 160 18.67 -0.99 8.91
C ILE A 160 19.03 -1.68 7.58
N MET A 161 19.03 -0.98 6.44
CA MET A 161 19.24 -1.61 5.12
C MET A 161 20.69 -1.63 4.62
N THR A 162 21.68 -1.49 5.51
CA THR A 162 23.08 -1.28 5.10
C THR A 162 23.83 -2.56 4.68
N GLU A 163 23.23 -3.76 4.79
CA GLU A 163 23.93 -5.04 4.53
C GLU A 163 23.30 -5.93 3.44
N ILE A 164 22.20 -5.51 2.80
CA ILE A 164 21.73 -6.21 1.59
C ILE A 164 22.48 -5.57 0.43
N GLU A 165 23.30 -6.33 -0.29
CA GLU A 165 23.95 -5.94 -1.55
C GLU A 165 23.00 -5.05 -2.33
N LYS A 166 23.28 -3.74 -2.38
CA LYS A 166 22.39 -2.79 -3.05
C LYS A 166 22.37 -3.21 -4.51
N PRO A 167 21.25 -3.73 -5.06
CA PRO A 167 21.09 -3.67 -6.50
C PRO A 167 21.27 -2.19 -6.87
N GLU A 168 22.01 -1.90 -7.94
CA GLU A 168 22.03 -0.56 -8.50
C GLU A 168 20.61 -0.19 -8.90
N TYR A 169 19.88 0.44 -7.98
CA TYR A 169 18.56 0.96 -8.24
C TYR A 169 18.73 2.17 -9.15
N ILE A 170 18.40 1.99 -10.42
CA ILE A 170 18.24 3.11 -11.35
C ILE A 170 17.09 3.95 -10.81
N ILE A 171 17.43 5.12 -10.27
CA ILE A 171 16.45 6.15 -9.93
C ILE A 171 16.02 6.75 -11.26
N GLU A 172 14.91 6.28 -11.83
CA GLU A 172 14.28 6.95 -12.96
C GLU A 172 14.02 8.41 -12.61
N GLU A 173 14.60 9.32 -13.39
CA GLU A 173 14.29 10.74 -13.30
C GLU A 173 12.81 10.96 -13.60
N ILE A 174 12.19 11.87 -12.86
CA ILE A 174 10.80 12.25 -13.11
C ILE A 174 10.81 13.24 -14.27
N ASN A 175 10.35 12.79 -15.43
CA ASN A 175 10.20 13.57 -16.65
C ASN A 175 8.73 13.62 -17.11
N ASP A 176 8.45 14.45 -18.11
CA ASP A 176 7.08 14.66 -18.60
C ASP A 176 6.45 13.39 -19.18
N ASP A 177 7.25 12.51 -19.80
CA ASP A 177 6.80 11.23 -20.36
C ASP A 177 6.27 10.30 -19.26
N LEU A 178 7.01 10.16 -18.15
CA LEU A 178 6.57 9.38 -16.99
C LEU A 178 5.30 9.97 -16.37
N ILE A 179 5.18 11.29 -16.30
CA ILE A 179 3.97 11.93 -15.78
C ILE A 179 2.77 11.62 -16.68
N LEU A 180 2.96 11.65 -18.00
CA LEU A 180 1.91 11.32 -18.96
C LEU A 180 1.49 9.85 -18.84
N GLU A 181 2.44 8.92 -18.72
CA GLU A 181 2.19 7.49 -18.50
C GLU A 181 1.33 7.28 -17.25
N VAL A 182 1.71 7.87 -16.11
CA VAL A 182 0.96 7.72 -14.85
C VAL A 182 -0.43 8.33 -14.96
N LYS A 183 -0.60 9.47 -15.64
CA LYS A 183 -1.93 10.05 -15.88
C LYS A 183 -2.84 9.10 -16.66
N GLN A 184 -2.31 8.45 -17.69
CA GLN A 184 -3.07 7.49 -18.49
C GLN A 184 -3.49 6.27 -17.66
N GLU A 185 -2.59 5.74 -16.81
CA GLU A 185 -2.93 4.64 -15.90
C GLU A 185 -3.99 5.02 -14.87
N ILE A 186 -3.91 6.23 -14.29
CA ILE A 186 -4.96 6.73 -13.38
C ILE A 186 -6.31 6.75 -14.10
N ILE A 187 -6.36 7.32 -15.31
CA ILE A 187 -7.60 7.41 -16.09
C ILE A 187 -8.14 6.00 -16.36
N LYS A 188 -7.30 5.06 -16.79
CA LYS A 188 -7.70 3.67 -17.05
C LYS A 188 -8.30 3.00 -15.82
N ARG A 189 -7.65 3.16 -14.66
CA ARG A 189 -8.05 2.56 -13.39
C ARG A 189 -9.34 3.17 -12.84
N VAL A 190 -9.60 4.45 -13.11
CA VAL A 190 -10.80 5.18 -12.68
C VAL A 190 -11.98 4.95 -13.63
N SER A 191 -11.72 4.84 -14.94
CA SER A 191 -12.74 4.54 -15.96
C SER A 191 -13.20 3.08 -15.94
N GLY A 192 -12.42 2.18 -15.32
CA GLY A 192 -12.79 0.78 -15.13
C GLY A 192 -12.54 -0.12 -16.35
N ASP A 193 -11.65 0.29 -17.26
CA ASP A 193 -11.31 -0.45 -18.49
C ASP A 193 -10.50 -1.74 -18.21
N ASP A 194 -10.09 -1.97 -16.96
CA ASP A 194 -9.44 -3.21 -16.49
C ASP A 194 -10.42 -4.27 -15.96
N LYS A 195 -11.71 -4.18 -16.31
CA LYS A 195 -12.64 -5.31 -16.14
C LYS A 195 -12.34 -6.39 -17.19
N LYS A 196 -11.35 -7.25 -16.91
CA LYS A 196 -11.23 -8.59 -17.50
C LYS A 196 -11.21 -9.64 -16.40
#